data_AF-S8BZJ2-F1
#
_entry.id   AF-S8BZJ2-F1
#
_cell.length_a   1.000
_cell.length_b   1.000
_cell.length_c   1.000
_cell.angle_alpha   90.00
_cell.angle_beta   90.00
_cell.angle_gamma   90.00
#
_symmetry.space_group_name_H-M   'P 1'
#
loop_
_entity.id
_entity.type
_entity.pdbx_description
1 polymer ?
#
loop_
_entity_poly.entity_id
_entity_poly.type
_entity_poly.pdbx_seq_one_letter_code
_entity_poly.pdbx_strand_id
1 'polypeptide(L)'
;QASSEHSVCFAVPEKEVKSVAAALQSRFREALNAGRLSQIAVIPNCSILAAVGQKMASTPGVSAKLFDAIAKANINIRAIAQGCSEYNITVVVKRDDCIKALRAVHSRFYHSKTTIAMGIIGPGLIGGTFLDQLRDQATTLKENLNIDLRVMGITGSTAMLLSDVGIELSKWREFVKDKGEKAELHKFVQHVHGNHFIPNTVIVDCTADSHVASHYHDWLRRGIHVITPNKKANSGPLDQVQKLQ
;
A
#
# COMPACT_ATOMS: atom_id res chain seq x y z
N GLN A 1 6.09 18.39 22.21
CA GLN A 1 7.49 18.74 22.54
C GLN A 1 8.12 17.49 23.15
N ALA A 2 9.29 17.06 22.68
CA ALA A 2 10.05 15.95 23.25
C ALA A 2 11.54 16.29 23.12
N SER A 3 12.07 17.04 24.09
CA SER A 3 13.50 17.38 24.13
C SER A 3 13.95 17.43 25.58
N SER A 4 15.07 16.76 25.88
CA SER A 4 15.71 16.72 27.20
C SER A 4 16.44 18.02 27.55
N GLU A 5 16.62 18.94 26.60
CA GLU A 5 17.37 20.19 26.78
C GLU A 5 16.49 21.46 26.70
N HIS A 6 15.18 21.35 26.94
CA HIS A 6 14.24 22.49 26.89
C HIS A 6 14.26 23.29 25.56
N SER A 7 14.66 22.66 24.46
CA SER A 7 14.66 23.30 23.13
C SER A 7 13.31 23.21 22.43
N VAL A 8 12.99 24.22 21.62
CA VAL A 8 11.80 24.27 20.76
C VAL A 8 12.23 24.58 19.34
N CYS A 9 11.79 23.75 18.39
CA CYS A 9 12.01 23.96 16.96
C CYS A 9 10.66 24.04 16.26
N PHE A 10 10.51 24.99 15.34
CA PHE A 10 9.34 25.14 14.50
C PHE A 10 9.74 25.71 13.14
N ALA A 11 8.92 25.45 12.13
CA ALA A 11 9.13 25.96 10.78
C ALA A 11 8.27 27.20 10.53
N VAL A 12 8.80 28.14 9.76
CA VAL A 12 8.09 29.34 9.31
C VAL A 12 8.29 29.54 7.81
N PRO A 13 7.34 30.18 7.11
CA PRO A 13 7.54 30.60 5.72
C PRO A 13 8.80 31.47 5.58
N GLU A 14 9.57 31.26 4.52
CA GLU A 14 10.87 31.93 4.33
C GLU A 14 10.75 33.46 4.31
N LYS A 15 9.62 33.98 3.82
CA LYS A 15 9.30 35.42 3.79
C LYS A 15 9.15 36.04 5.19
N GLU A 16 8.78 35.24 6.18
CA GLU A 16 8.47 35.71 7.54
C GLU A 16 9.65 35.55 8.50
N VAL A 17 10.71 34.82 8.12
CA VAL A 17 11.86 34.50 8.97
C VAL A 17 12.44 35.73 9.66
N LYS A 18 12.64 36.83 8.92
CA LYS A 18 13.20 38.08 9.47
C LYS A 18 12.29 38.69 10.54
N SER A 19 10.98 38.75 10.26
CA SER A 19 9.98 39.30 11.18
C SER A 19 9.89 38.46 12.45
N VAL A 20 9.80 37.14 12.30
CA VAL A 20 9.70 36.20 13.44
C VAL A 20 10.96 36.24 14.29
N ALA A 21 12.15 36.22 13.68
CA ALA A 21 13.41 36.30 14.43
C ALA A 21 13.51 37.59 15.26
N ALA A 22 13.16 38.74 14.67
CA ALA A 22 13.15 40.02 15.37
C ALA A 22 12.13 40.04 16.52
N ALA A 23 10.92 39.50 16.29
CA ALA A 23 9.89 39.39 17.31
C ALA A 23 10.33 38.52 18.49
N LEU A 24 10.94 37.36 18.23
CA LEU A 24 11.46 36.47 19.27
C LEU A 24 12.62 37.11 20.04
N GLN A 25 13.59 37.72 19.35
CA GLN A 25 14.69 38.43 20.01
C GLN A 25 14.20 39.57 20.90
N SER A 26 13.18 40.32 20.46
CA SER A 26 12.58 41.37 21.27
C SER A 26 11.83 40.83 22.48
N ARG A 27 11.06 39.75 22.32
CA ARG A 27 10.24 39.16 23.39
C ARG A 27 11.07 38.44 24.45
N PHE A 28 12.15 37.78 24.05
CA PHE A 28 12.98 36.98 24.95
C PHE A 28 14.30 37.66 25.36
N ARG A 29 14.44 38.97 25.11
CA ARG A 29 15.68 39.74 25.37
C ARG A 29 16.16 39.62 26.82
N GLU A 30 15.26 39.79 27.78
CA GLU A 30 15.60 39.69 29.21
C GLU A 30 16.04 38.27 29.59
N ALA A 31 15.38 37.25 29.04
CA ALA A 31 15.72 35.86 29.28
C ALA A 31 17.06 35.46 28.65
N LEU A 32 17.40 36.01 27.47
CA LEU A 32 18.72 35.84 26.83
C LEU A 32 19.82 36.51 27.66
N ASN A 33 19.61 37.76 28.08
CA ASN A 33 20.58 38.52 28.88
C ASN A 33 20.81 37.88 30.26
N ALA A 34 19.76 37.30 30.85
CA ALA A 34 19.84 36.56 32.11
C ALA A 34 20.39 35.14 31.96
N GLY A 35 20.77 34.71 30.75
CA GLY A 35 21.30 33.36 30.48
C GLY A 35 20.28 32.23 30.63
N ARG A 36 18.98 32.53 30.70
CA ARG A 36 17.89 31.54 30.82
C ARG A 36 17.53 30.90 29.48
N LEU A 37 17.86 31.57 28.37
CA LEU A 37 17.77 31.05 27.00
C LEU A 37 19.16 31.14 26.38
N SER A 38 19.62 30.06 25.74
CA SER A 38 20.96 30.01 25.17
C SER A 38 21.07 30.84 23.89
N GLN A 39 20.21 30.58 22.91
CA GLN A 39 20.25 31.27 21.62
C GLN A 39 18.96 31.04 20.82
N ILE A 40 18.70 31.96 19.87
CA ILE A 40 17.68 31.79 18.83
C ILE A 40 18.44 31.61 17.50
N ALA A 41 18.40 30.41 16.94
CA ALA A 41 19.09 30.06 15.70
C ALA A 41 18.11 29.92 14.54
N VAL A 42 18.48 30.45 13.37
CA VAL A 42 17.71 30.31 12.13
C VAL A 42 18.46 29.39 11.18
N ILE A 43 17.77 28.37 10.66
CA ILE A 43 18.34 27.42 9.71
C ILE A 43 17.67 27.64 8.33
N PRO A 44 18.32 28.34 7.39
CA PRO A 44 17.75 28.62 6.08
C PRO A 44 17.83 27.40 5.14
N ASN A 45 17.21 27.52 3.96
CA ASN A 45 17.26 26.53 2.88
C ASN A 45 16.76 25.15 3.31
N CYS A 46 15.64 25.12 4.02
CA CYS A 46 14.97 23.90 4.42
C CYS A 46 13.79 23.60 3.49
N SER A 47 13.42 22.33 3.41
CA SER A 47 12.20 21.86 2.77
C SER A 47 11.51 20.86 3.67
N ILE A 48 10.19 20.91 3.65
CA ILE A 48 9.33 20.07 4.48
C ILE A 48 8.79 18.96 3.59
N LEU A 49 9.05 17.70 3.96
CA LEU A 49 8.47 16.53 3.33
C LEU A 49 7.50 15.90 4.33
N ALA A 50 6.25 15.73 3.92
CA ALA A 50 5.24 15.07 4.74
C ALA A 50 4.80 13.76 4.07
N ALA A 51 4.85 12.66 4.82
CA ALA A 51 4.20 11.42 4.46
C ALA A 51 2.82 11.38 5.13
N VAL A 52 1.78 11.17 4.33
CA VAL A 52 0.38 11.15 4.78
C VAL A 52 -0.26 9.82 4.42
N GLY A 53 -0.97 9.20 5.36
CA GLY A 53 -1.64 7.92 5.15
C GLY A 53 -2.63 7.60 6.27
N GLN A 54 -3.66 6.82 5.95
CA GLN A 54 -4.60 6.32 6.95
C GLN A 54 -3.91 5.26 7.83
N LYS A 55 -4.21 5.26 9.14
CA LYS A 55 -3.72 4.25 10.11
C LYS A 55 -2.18 4.15 10.22
N MET A 56 -1.44 5.25 9.97
CA MET A 56 0.03 5.23 10.10
C MET A 56 0.48 4.97 11.54
N ALA A 57 -0.23 5.52 12.54
CA ALA A 57 0.09 5.28 13.95
C ALA A 57 -0.13 3.83 14.40
N SER A 58 -1.10 3.12 13.80
CA SER A 58 -1.46 1.74 14.12
C SER A 58 -0.82 0.70 13.20
N THR A 59 0.03 1.12 12.26
CA THR A 59 0.78 0.22 11.37
C THR A 59 2.26 0.28 11.70
N PRO A 60 2.78 -0.68 12.50
CA PRO A 60 4.20 -0.73 12.83
C PRO A 60 5.11 -0.75 11.60
N GLY A 61 6.22 -0.02 11.67
CA GLY A 61 7.25 -0.02 10.63
C GLY A 61 7.08 1.04 9.54
N VAL A 62 5.96 1.78 9.48
CA VAL A 62 5.78 2.88 8.52
C VAL A 62 6.83 3.98 8.71
N SER A 63 7.03 4.45 9.95
CA SER A 63 8.05 5.44 10.29
C SER A 63 9.46 4.93 9.96
N ALA A 64 9.75 3.67 10.32
CA ALA A 64 11.03 3.04 10.04
C ALA A 64 11.31 3.00 8.53
N LYS A 65 10.31 2.65 7.72
CA LYS A 65 10.41 2.62 6.25
C LYS A 65 10.68 4.00 5.65
N LEU A 66 10.03 5.04 6.18
CA LEU A 66 10.28 6.44 5.79
C LEU A 66 11.73 6.85 6.07
N PHE A 67 12.20 6.64 7.31
CA PHE A 67 13.55 7.01 7.71
C PHE A 67 14.62 6.17 7.00
N ASP A 68 14.40 4.87 6.81
CA ASP A 68 15.28 3.97 6.03
C ASP A 68 15.42 4.44 4.57
N ALA A 69 14.33 4.92 3.95
CA ALA A 69 14.37 5.45 2.59
C ALA A 69 15.27 6.68 2.47
N ILE A 70 15.15 7.62 3.42
CA ILE A 70 15.93 8.86 3.44
C ILE A 70 17.40 8.56 3.76
N ALA A 71 17.67 7.66 4.70
CA ALA A 71 19.01 7.22 5.06
C ALA A 71 19.73 6.54 3.88
N LYS A 72 19.05 5.65 3.14
CA LYS A 72 19.59 5.00 1.93
C LYS A 72 19.87 5.98 0.79
N ALA A 73 19.13 7.08 0.73
CA ALA A 73 19.42 8.17 -0.19
C ALA A 73 20.61 9.04 0.27
N ASN A 74 21.24 8.74 1.41
CA ASN A 74 22.30 9.51 2.03
C ASN A 74 21.90 10.98 2.26
N ILE A 75 20.72 11.18 2.83
CA ILE A 75 20.16 12.51 3.12
C ILE A 75 20.03 12.67 4.63
N ASN A 76 20.49 13.80 5.16
CA ASN A 76 20.37 14.09 6.58
C ASN A 76 19.02 14.75 6.93
N ILE A 77 18.41 14.31 8.03
CA ILE A 77 17.16 14.87 8.55
C ILE A 77 17.49 15.92 9.61
N ARG A 78 16.96 17.13 9.44
CA ARG A 78 17.22 18.27 10.36
C ARG A 78 16.21 18.34 11.49
N ALA A 79 14.96 18.02 11.21
CA ALA A 79 13.90 18.00 12.21
C ALA A 79 12.86 16.95 11.83
N ILE A 80 12.23 16.38 12.86
CA ILE A 80 11.13 15.42 12.74
C ILE A 80 9.97 15.98 13.53
N ALA A 81 8.80 16.03 12.91
CA ALA A 81 7.55 16.38 13.56
C ALA A 81 6.51 15.32 13.23
N GLN A 82 5.94 14.72 14.26
CA GLN A 82 4.81 13.81 14.13
C GLN A 82 3.63 14.43 14.88
N GLY A 83 2.54 14.68 14.16
CA GLY A 83 1.32 15.18 14.77
C GLY A 83 0.59 14.10 15.56
N CYS A 84 -0.25 14.52 16.51
CA CYS A 84 -1.15 13.61 17.22
C CYS A 84 -2.24 13.02 16.33
N SER A 85 -2.41 13.56 15.11
CA SER A 85 -3.49 13.21 14.21
C SER A 85 -3.36 11.82 13.59
N GLU A 86 -2.42 10.97 13.99
CA GLU A 86 -2.27 9.57 13.52
C GLU A 86 -2.01 9.36 12.00
N TYR A 87 -2.07 10.43 11.22
CA TYR A 87 -2.09 10.41 9.76
C TYR A 87 -0.82 10.93 9.09
N ASN A 88 0.09 11.59 9.82
CA ASN A 88 1.25 12.23 9.19
C ASN A 88 2.55 12.09 9.97
N ILE A 89 3.63 11.99 9.21
CA ILE A 89 5.01 12.18 9.69
C ILE A 89 5.65 13.21 8.78
N THR A 90 6.20 14.25 9.38
CA THR A 90 6.85 15.36 8.70
C THR A 90 8.33 15.36 9.01
N VAL A 91 9.15 15.48 7.98
CA VAL A 91 10.61 15.59 8.10
C VAL A 91 11.08 16.85 7.40
N VAL A 92 12.08 17.50 7.99
CA VAL A 92 12.73 18.67 7.42
C VAL A 92 14.09 18.25 6.87
N VAL A 93 14.32 18.52 5.59
CA VAL A 93 15.57 18.23 4.88
C VAL A 93 16.14 19.51 4.27
N LYS A 94 17.39 19.47 3.79
CA LYS A 94 17.94 20.57 3.00
C LYS A 94 17.14 20.70 1.69
N ARG A 95 16.95 21.93 1.22
CA ARG A 95 16.19 22.23 0.00
C ARG A 95 16.70 21.46 -1.22
N ASP A 96 18.02 21.39 -1.38
CA ASP A 96 18.68 20.70 -2.50
C ASP A 96 18.36 19.19 -2.53
N ASP A 97 18.14 18.59 -1.36
CA ASP A 97 17.87 17.16 -1.21
C ASP A 97 16.37 16.82 -1.35
N CYS A 98 15.49 17.82 -1.44
CA CYS A 98 14.03 17.63 -1.40
C CYS A 98 13.55 16.66 -2.48
N ILE A 99 13.96 16.86 -3.74
CA ILE A 99 13.54 16.03 -4.88
C ILE A 99 14.07 14.59 -4.72
N LYS A 100 15.32 14.45 -4.25
CA LYS A 100 15.95 13.16 -4.00
C LYS A 100 15.25 12.40 -2.88
N ALA A 101 14.95 13.09 -1.77
CA ALA A 101 14.20 12.56 -0.64
C ALA A 101 12.81 12.11 -1.06
N LEU A 102 12.08 12.94 -1.82
CA LEU A 102 10.75 12.60 -2.33
C LEU A 102 10.79 11.32 -3.17
N ARG A 103 11.72 11.22 -4.13
CA ARG A 103 11.87 10.04 -5.00
C ARG A 103 12.23 8.78 -4.20
N ALA A 104 13.14 8.89 -3.24
CA ALA A 104 13.56 7.76 -2.40
C ALA A 104 12.44 7.27 -1.49
N VAL A 105 11.70 8.19 -0.87
CA VAL A 105 10.54 7.87 -0.05
C VAL A 105 9.44 7.25 -0.91
N HIS A 106 9.12 7.86 -2.04
CA HIS A 106 8.12 7.33 -2.97
C HIS A 106 8.49 5.91 -3.44
N SER A 107 9.72 5.70 -3.91
CA SER A 107 10.16 4.36 -4.35
C SER A 107 10.08 3.36 -3.21
N ARG A 108 10.50 3.70 -1.98
CA ARG A 108 10.41 2.77 -0.85
C ARG A 108 8.97 2.42 -0.52
N PHE A 109 8.06 3.40 -0.49
CA PHE A 109 6.64 3.18 -0.20
C PHE A 109 5.93 2.38 -1.29
N TYR A 110 6.27 2.54 -2.57
CA TYR A 110 5.71 1.76 -3.67
C TYR A 110 6.41 0.41 -3.92
N HIS A 111 7.66 0.24 -3.46
CA HIS A 111 8.37 -1.05 -3.44
C HIS A 111 8.06 -1.88 -2.17
N SER A 112 7.03 -1.56 -1.36
CA SER A 112 6.47 -2.62 -0.51
C SER A 112 5.94 -3.71 -1.40
N LYS A 113 6.13 -4.97 -0.98
CA LYS A 113 5.56 -6.14 -1.64
C LYS A 113 4.12 -5.82 -2.05
N THR A 114 3.85 -5.79 -3.36
CA THR A 114 2.50 -5.66 -3.85
C THR A 114 1.88 -7.02 -3.65
N THR A 115 1.23 -7.21 -2.50
CA THR A 115 0.49 -8.43 -2.24
C THR A 115 -0.82 -8.35 -3.03
N ILE A 116 -1.09 -9.39 -3.81
CA ILE A 116 -2.31 -9.50 -4.60
C ILE A 116 -3.04 -10.76 -4.15
N ALA A 117 -4.25 -10.58 -3.64
CA ALA A 117 -5.16 -11.66 -3.30
C ALA A 117 -5.86 -12.12 -4.59
N MET A 118 -5.70 -13.39 -4.94
CA MET A 118 -6.24 -13.96 -6.17
C MET A 118 -7.30 -15.03 -5.87
N GLY A 119 -8.44 -14.94 -6.53
CA GLY A 119 -9.45 -16.00 -6.57
C GLY A 119 -9.51 -16.60 -7.96
N ILE A 120 -9.36 -17.92 -8.07
CA ILE A 120 -9.45 -18.63 -9.36
C ILE A 120 -10.82 -19.27 -9.50
N ILE A 121 -11.54 -18.95 -10.58
CA ILE A 121 -12.80 -19.57 -10.96
C ILE A 121 -12.54 -20.46 -12.18
N GLY A 122 -12.92 -21.73 -12.09
CA GLY A 122 -12.72 -22.70 -13.17
C GLY A 122 -11.32 -23.32 -13.21
N PRO A 123 -10.93 -24.16 -12.24
CA PRO A 123 -9.63 -24.85 -12.20
C PRO A 123 -9.53 -26.03 -13.18
N GLY A 124 -10.24 -25.96 -14.32
CA GLY A 124 -10.18 -26.95 -15.40
C GLY A 124 -8.85 -26.91 -16.14
N LEU A 125 -8.85 -27.15 -17.45
CA LEU A 125 -7.62 -27.16 -18.23
C LEU A 125 -6.87 -25.80 -18.14
N ILE A 126 -7.55 -24.70 -18.47
CA ILE A 126 -6.95 -23.36 -18.51
C ILE A 126 -6.57 -22.90 -17.10
N GLY A 127 -7.51 -22.95 -16.14
CA GLY A 127 -7.25 -22.54 -14.76
C GLY A 127 -6.18 -23.39 -14.07
N GLY A 128 -6.12 -24.69 -14.35
CA GLY A 128 -5.09 -25.58 -13.85
C GLY A 128 -3.70 -25.22 -14.40
N THR A 129 -3.57 -25.04 -15.72
CA THR A 129 -2.30 -24.61 -16.34
C THR A 129 -1.86 -23.24 -15.82
N PHE A 130 -2.79 -22.30 -15.61
CA PHE A 130 -2.46 -21.00 -15.02
C PHE A 130 -1.96 -21.14 -13.58
N LEU A 131 -2.58 -21.99 -12.75
CA LEU A 131 -2.11 -22.28 -11.39
C LEU A 131 -0.72 -22.91 -11.38
N ASP A 132 -0.42 -23.80 -12.32
CA ASP A 132 0.91 -24.40 -12.47
C ASP A 132 1.95 -23.34 -12.87
N GLN A 133 1.63 -22.47 -13.83
CA GLN A 133 2.50 -21.34 -14.20
C GLN A 133 2.71 -20.36 -13.05
N LEU A 134 1.66 -20.07 -12.27
CA LEU A 134 1.76 -19.23 -11.08
C LEU A 134 2.69 -19.83 -10.04
N ARG A 135 2.61 -21.14 -9.79
CA ARG A 135 3.54 -21.85 -8.88
C ARG A 135 4.97 -21.68 -9.35
N ASP A 136 5.23 -21.92 -10.64
CA ASP A 136 6.58 -21.91 -11.19
C ASP A 136 7.17 -20.49 -11.25
N GLN A 137 6.33 -19.45 -11.35
CA GLN A 137 6.75 -18.04 -11.40
C GLN A 137 6.70 -17.33 -10.05
N ALA A 138 6.05 -17.90 -9.02
CA ALA A 138 5.82 -17.23 -7.74
C ALA A 138 7.11 -16.69 -7.11
N THR A 139 8.19 -17.50 -7.12
CA THR A 139 9.49 -17.10 -6.59
C THR A 139 10.10 -15.94 -7.37
N THR A 140 10.10 -16.03 -8.70
CA THR A 140 10.62 -14.97 -9.59
C THR A 140 9.85 -13.66 -9.41
N LEU A 141 8.52 -13.71 -9.35
CA LEU A 141 7.68 -12.52 -9.12
C LEU A 141 7.97 -11.88 -7.76
N LYS A 142 8.18 -12.70 -6.73
CA LYS A 142 8.45 -12.24 -5.37
C LYS A 142 9.85 -11.64 -5.22
N GLU A 143 10.86 -12.27 -5.81
CA GLU A 143 12.27 -11.87 -5.68
C GLU A 143 12.67 -10.74 -6.63
N ASN A 144 12.23 -10.82 -7.90
CA ASN A 144 12.67 -9.87 -8.93
C ASN A 144 11.72 -8.68 -9.07
N LEU A 145 10.42 -8.86 -8.83
CA LEU A 145 9.40 -7.83 -9.05
C LEU A 145 8.75 -7.32 -7.76
N ASN A 146 9.07 -7.89 -6.59
CA ASN A 146 8.42 -7.59 -5.31
C ASN A 146 6.88 -7.74 -5.37
N ILE A 147 6.38 -8.71 -6.15
CA ILE A 147 4.95 -9.02 -6.23
C ILE A 147 4.71 -10.32 -5.47
N ASP A 148 3.87 -10.27 -4.43
CA ASP A 148 3.49 -11.44 -3.63
C ASP A 148 2.08 -11.89 -4.05
N LEU A 149 2.02 -12.80 -5.01
CA LEU A 149 0.75 -13.38 -5.47
C LEU A 149 0.28 -14.45 -4.49
N ARG A 150 -0.92 -14.30 -3.93
CA ARG A 150 -1.51 -15.27 -3.01
C ARG A 150 -2.86 -15.73 -3.53
N VAL A 151 -2.97 -17.02 -3.82
CA VAL A 151 -4.25 -17.62 -4.19
C VAL A 151 -5.06 -17.89 -2.92
N MET A 152 -6.10 -17.09 -2.70
CA MET A 152 -6.96 -17.14 -1.50
C MET A 152 -8.12 -18.11 -1.66
N GLY A 153 -8.47 -18.42 -2.91
CA GLY A 153 -9.52 -19.38 -3.20
C GLY A 153 -9.42 -19.96 -4.60
N ILE A 154 -9.87 -21.20 -4.75
CA ILE A 154 -10.07 -21.88 -6.03
C ILE A 154 -11.49 -22.46 -6.03
N THR A 155 -12.32 -22.12 -7.01
CA THR A 155 -13.70 -22.61 -7.12
C THR A 155 -13.99 -23.21 -8.49
N GLY A 156 -14.60 -24.40 -8.50
CA GLY A 156 -15.11 -25.08 -9.69
C GLY A 156 -16.64 -25.12 -9.70
N SER A 157 -17.21 -25.97 -10.54
CA SER A 157 -18.67 -26.11 -10.68
C SER A 157 -19.35 -26.74 -9.46
N THR A 158 -18.64 -27.59 -8.70
CA THR A 158 -19.20 -28.37 -7.60
C THR A 158 -18.56 -28.09 -6.24
N ALA A 159 -17.27 -27.83 -6.21
CA ALA A 159 -16.50 -27.62 -4.99
C ALA A 159 -15.64 -26.35 -5.08
N MET A 160 -15.37 -25.77 -3.91
CA MET A 160 -14.43 -24.67 -3.73
C MET A 160 -13.52 -24.90 -2.54
N LEU A 161 -12.32 -24.33 -2.62
CA LEU A 161 -11.30 -24.33 -1.59
C LEU A 161 -10.98 -22.89 -1.23
N LEU A 162 -10.99 -22.57 0.06
CA LEU A 162 -10.72 -21.24 0.60
C LEU A 162 -9.52 -21.31 1.57
N SER A 163 -8.75 -20.23 1.65
CA SER A 163 -7.63 -20.07 2.58
C SER A 163 -7.52 -18.61 3.03
N ASP A 164 -7.17 -18.38 4.30
CA ASP A 164 -6.95 -17.03 4.85
C ASP A 164 -5.53 -16.51 4.63
N VAL A 165 -4.58 -17.41 4.36
CA VAL A 165 -3.15 -17.10 4.22
C VAL A 165 -2.62 -17.32 2.80
N GLY A 166 -3.34 -18.10 2.00
CA GLY A 166 -2.95 -18.55 0.66
C GLY A 166 -2.96 -20.08 0.55
N ILE A 167 -3.24 -20.59 -0.65
CA ILE A 167 -3.28 -22.03 -0.96
C ILE A 167 -1.90 -22.47 -1.45
N GLU A 168 -1.41 -23.61 -0.95
CA GLU A 168 -0.18 -24.24 -1.46
C GLU A 168 -0.42 -24.81 -2.87
N LEU A 169 0.15 -24.16 -3.88
CA LEU A 169 -0.10 -24.50 -5.29
C LEU A 169 0.51 -25.84 -5.74
N SER A 170 1.37 -26.47 -4.94
CA SER A 170 1.86 -27.82 -5.26
C SER A 170 0.81 -28.91 -4.97
N LYS A 171 -0.15 -28.63 -4.06
CA LYS A 171 -1.10 -29.63 -3.53
C LYS A 171 -2.56 -29.19 -3.65
N TRP A 172 -2.84 -28.11 -4.37
CA TRP A 172 -4.20 -27.55 -4.44
C TRP A 172 -5.23 -28.57 -4.96
N ARG A 173 -4.85 -29.47 -5.88
CA ARG A 173 -5.74 -30.51 -6.42
C ARG A 173 -6.18 -31.53 -5.37
N GLU A 174 -5.29 -31.87 -4.45
CA GLU A 174 -5.58 -32.76 -3.32
C GLU A 174 -6.45 -32.03 -2.30
N PHE A 175 -6.11 -30.77 -1.98
CA PHE A 175 -6.89 -29.98 -1.03
C PHE A 175 -8.32 -29.71 -1.49
N VAL A 176 -8.57 -29.53 -2.79
CA VAL A 176 -9.94 -29.42 -3.31
C VAL A 176 -10.74 -30.72 -3.09
N LYS A 177 -10.10 -31.90 -3.11
CA LYS A 177 -10.77 -33.18 -2.84
C LYS A 177 -11.02 -33.41 -1.35
N ASP A 178 -10.01 -33.13 -0.52
CA ASP A 178 -10.03 -33.48 0.90
C ASP A 178 -10.69 -32.41 1.78
N LYS A 179 -10.53 -31.14 1.40
CA LYS A 179 -10.95 -29.96 2.18
C LYS A 179 -11.89 -29.04 1.39
N GLY A 180 -12.35 -29.49 0.23
CA GLY A 180 -13.30 -28.73 -0.59
C GLY A 180 -14.65 -28.64 0.10
N GLU A 181 -15.21 -27.44 0.14
CA GLU A 181 -16.60 -27.21 0.51
C GLU A 181 -17.45 -27.00 -0.75
N LYS A 182 -18.78 -27.02 -0.61
CA LYS A 182 -19.71 -26.84 -1.73
C LYS A 182 -19.46 -25.49 -2.41
N ALA A 183 -19.35 -25.48 -3.74
CA ALA A 183 -19.14 -24.25 -4.51
C ALA A 183 -20.30 -23.26 -4.31
N GLU A 184 -19.96 -22.04 -3.89
CA GLU A 184 -20.90 -20.92 -3.76
C GLU A 184 -20.16 -19.63 -4.13
N LEU A 185 -20.58 -19.00 -5.22
CA LEU A 185 -19.85 -17.91 -5.85
C LEU A 185 -19.81 -16.64 -4.98
N HIS A 186 -20.90 -16.34 -4.27
CA HIS A 186 -20.96 -15.12 -3.46
C HIS A 186 -20.01 -15.22 -2.26
N LYS A 187 -20.07 -16.32 -1.50
CA LYS A 187 -19.17 -16.65 -0.40
C LYS A 187 -17.72 -16.69 -0.86
N PHE A 188 -17.46 -17.25 -2.05
CA PHE A 188 -16.12 -17.27 -2.64
C PHE A 188 -15.56 -15.86 -2.83
N VAL A 189 -16.30 -14.99 -3.53
CA VAL A 189 -15.85 -13.62 -3.80
C VAL A 189 -15.73 -12.81 -2.50
N GLN A 190 -16.66 -13.00 -1.57
CA GLN A 190 -16.61 -12.36 -0.26
C GLN A 190 -15.37 -12.79 0.54
N HIS A 191 -14.97 -14.06 0.47
CA HIS A 191 -13.75 -14.54 1.12
C HIS A 191 -12.49 -13.93 0.50
N VAL A 192 -12.40 -13.93 -0.83
CA VAL A 192 -11.23 -13.42 -1.56
C VAL A 192 -11.05 -11.91 -1.37
N HIS A 193 -12.14 -11.14 -1.35
CA HIS A 193 -12.11 -9.68 -1.18
C HIS A 193 -12.20 -9.21 0.29
N GLY A 194 -12.85 -9.98 1.15
CA GLY A 194 -13.07 -9.65 2.56
C GLY A 194 -11.82 -9.73 3.44
N ASN A 195 -10.69 -10.17 2.88
CA ASN A 195 -9.41 -10.14 3.57
C ASN A 195 -8.85 -8.70 3.61
N HIS A 196 -9.23 -7.95 4.64
CA HIS A 196 -8.86 -6.54 4.85
C HIS A 196 -7.35 -6.28 4.94
N PHE A 197 -6.52 -7.34 5.03
CA PHE A 197 -5.06 -7.23 5.06
C PHE A 197 -4.43 -7.06 3.68
N ILE A 198 -5.14 -7.38 2.59
CA ILE A 198 -4.62 -7.31 1.21
C ILE A 198 -5.50 -6.36 0.39
N PRO A 199 -5.00 -5.15 0.06
CA PRO A 199 -5.83 -4.13 -0.60
C PRO A 199 -6.10 -4.43 -2.08
N ASN A 200 -5.25 -5.23 -2.73
CA ASN A 200 -5.37 -5.54 -4.16
C ASN A 200 -6.00 -6.93 -4.34
N THR A 201 -7.21 -6.98 -4.88
CA THR A 201 -7.94 -8.22 -5.14
C THR A 201 -8.12 -8.45 -6.65
N VAL A 202 -7.84 -9.66 -7.11
CA VAL A 202 -8.04 -10.10 -8.50
C VAL A 202 -8.87 -11.38 -8.52
N ILE A 203 -9.89 -11.42 -9.37
CA ILE A 203 -10.61 -12.64 -9.74
C ILE A 203 -10.16 -13.06 -11.13
N VAL A 204 -9.73 -14.30 -11.26
CA VAL A 204 -9.34 -14.91 -12.53
C VAL A 204 -10.43 -15.89 -12.93
N ASP A 205 -11.23 -15.52 -13.92
CA ASP A 205 -12.28 -16.39 -14.46
C ASP A 205 -11.77 -17.14 -15.69
N CYS A 206 -11.47 -18.43 -15.50
CA CYS A 206 -11.04 -19.35 -16.55
C CYS A 206 -12.19 -20.23 -17.08
N THR A 207 -13.44 -19.82 -16.86
CA THR A 207 -14.63 -20.54 -17.34
C THR A 207 -15.12 -20.01 -18.69
N ALA A 208 -16.14 -20.69 -19.23
CA ALA A 208 -16.95 -20.20 -20.35
C ALA A 208 -18.39 -19.87 -19.90
N ASP A 209 -18.59 -19.65 -18.59
CA ASP A 209 -19.89 -19.50 -17.97
C ASP A 209 -20.37 -18.04 -18.06
N SER A 210 -21.55 -17.83 -18.64
CA SER A 210 -22.19 -16.51 -18.73
C SER A 210 -22.69 -16.01 -17.38
N HIS A 211 -23.01 -16.91 -16.44
CA HIS A 211 -23.43 -16.53 -15.10
C HIS A 211 -22.29 -15.85 -14.35
N VAL A 212 -21.08 -16.41 -14.39
CA VAL A 212 -19.88 -15.81 -13.80
C VAL A 212 -19.59 -14.44 -14.45
N ALA A 213 -19.65 -14.37 -15.78
CA ALA A 213 -19.46 -13.12 -16.53
C ALA A 213 -20.45 -12.01 -16.14
N SER A 214 -21.70 -12.36 -15.79
CA SER A 214 -22.72 -11.39 -15.39
C SER A 214 -22.36 -10.61 -14.11
N HIS A 215 -21.45 -11.14 -13.28
CA HIS A 215 -21.03 -10.51 -12.04
C HIS A 215 -19.85 -9.53 -12.18
N TYR A 216 -19.19 -9.47 -13.35
CA TYR A 216 -17.98 -8.66 -13.53
C TYR A 216 -18.19 -7.19 -13.20
N HIS A 217 -19.33 -6.62 -13.61
CA HIS A 217 -19.64 -5.22 -13.35
C HIS A 217 -19.71 -4.91 -11.85
N ASP A 218 -20.33 -5.78 -11.06
CA ASP A 218 -20.38 -5.63 -9.59
C ASP A 218 -18.97 -5.71 -8.99
N TRP A 219 -18.18 -6.70 -9.41
CA TRP A 219 -16.81 -6.89 -8.92
C TRP A 219 -15.93 -5.68 -9.21
N LEU A 220 -15.95 -5.17 -10.43
CA LEU A 220 -15.18 -3.99 -10.84
C LEU A 220 -15.59 -2.75 -10.03
N ARG A 221 -16.90 -2.51 -9.81
CA ARG A 221 -17.38 -1.39 -8.98
C ARG A 221 -16.95 -1.49 -7.52
N ARG A 222 -16.72 -2.70 -7.01
CA ARG A 222 -16.22 -2.96 -5.65
C ARG A 222 -14.69 -2.92 -5.56
N GLY A 223 -13.99 -2.59 -6.66
CA GLY A 223 -12.53 -2.51 -6.72
C GLY A 223 -11.84 -3.87 -6.89
N ILE A 224 -12.58 -4.91 -7.29
CA ILE A 224 -12.02 -6.22 -7.60
C ILE A 224 -11.67 -6.25 -9.09
N HIS A 225 -10.40 -6.50 -9.40
CA HIS A 225 -9.95 -6.63 -10.78
C HIS A 225 -10.35 -8.00 -11.35
N VAL A 226 -10.69 -8.05 -12.64
CA VAL A 226 -11.07 -9.31 -13.32
C VAL A 226 -10.09 -9.59 -14.45
N ILE A 227 -9.52 -10.80 -14.46
CA ILE A 227 -8.70 -11.33 -15.56
C ILE A 227 -9.43 -12.54 -16.12
N THR A 228 -9.65 -12.57 -17.44
CA THR A 228 -10.46 -13.65 -18.01
C THR A 228 -10.17 -13.94 -19.49
N PRO A 229 -10.01 -15.22 -19.86
CA PRO A 229 -10.18 -15.69 -21.23
C PRO A 229 -11.65 -15.97 -21.63
N ASN A 230 -12.62 -15.73 -20.74
CA ASN A 230 -14.05 -15.97 -20.98
C ASN A 230 -14.57 -14.99 -22.04
N LYS A 231 -14.91 -15.53 -23.21
CA LYS A 231 -15.36 -14.73 -24.35
C LYS A 231 -16.75 -14.11 -24.12
N LYS A 232 -17.58 -14.69 -23.25
CA LYS A 232 -18.99 -14.31 -23.07
C LYS A 232 -19.18 -12.88 -22.57
N ALA A 233 -18.26 -12.36 -21.76
CA ALA A 233 -18.32 -10.99 -21.26
C ALA A 233 -18.07 -9.94 -22.35
N ASN A 234 -17.11 -10.20 -23.24
CA ASN A 234 -16.66 -9.24 -24.26
C ASN A 234 -17.34 -9.45 -25.63
N SER A 235 -18.11 -10.53 -25.80
CA SER A 235 -18.88 -10.83 -27.02
C SER A 235 -20.40 -10.72 -26.81
N GLY A 236 -20.83 -10.08 -25.73
CA GLY A 236 -22.24 -9.86 -25.39
C GLY A 236 -22.81 -8.59 -26.05
N PRO A 237 -24.06 -8.24 -25.70
CA PRO A 237 -24.69 -6.98 -26.11
C PRO A 237 -23.82 -5.74 -25.79
N LEU A 238 -23.80 -4.76 -26.70
CA LEU A 238 -22.91 -3.58 -26.65
C LEU A 238 -23.02 -2.79 -25.33
N ASP A 239 -24.24 -2.71 -24.78
CA ASP A 239 -24.56 -2.04 -23.51
C ASP A 239 -23.94 -2.74 -22.29
N GLN A 240 -23.76 -4.07 -22.34
CA GLN A 240 -23.07 -4.81 -21.28
C GLN A 240 -21.56 -4.62 -21.36
N VAL A 241 -21.00 -4.59 -22.58
CA VAL A 241 -19.56 -4.38 -22.78
C VAL A 241 -19.14 -2.97 -22.36
N GLN A 242 -19.95 -1.94 -22.65
CA GLN A 242 -19.66 -0.56 -22.22
C GLN A 242 -19.63 -0.39 -20.69
N LYS A 243 -20.35 -1.23 -19.93
CA LYS A 243 -20.35 -1.18 -18.45
C LYS A 243 -19.07 -1.76 -17.82
N LEU A 244 -18.20 -2.37 -18.62
CA LEU A 244 -16.94 -2.99 -18.18
C LEU A 244 -15.71 -2.14 -18.52
N GLN A 245 -15.86 -1.05 -19.28
CA GLN A 245 -14.81 -0.08 -19.63
C GLN A 245 -14.81 1.11 -18.66
#